data_AF-W3XIM2-F1
#
_entry.id   AF-W3XIM2-F1
#
_cell.length_a   1.000
_cell.length_b   1.000
_cell.length_c   1.000
_cell.angle_alpha   90.00
_cell.angle_beta   90.00
_cell.angle_gamma   90.00
#
_symmetry.space_group_name_H-M   'P 1'
#
loop_
_entity.id
_entity.type
_entity.pdbx_description
1 polymer ?
#
loop_
_entity_poly.entity_id
_entity_poly.type
_entity_poly.pdbx_seq_one_letter_code
_entity_poly.pdbx_strand_id
1 'polypeptide(L)'
;MFEHLISRGADVAQCDALHYAARHDSQDLDTVTSIMRHFITKYNLDVDTRDRSGGLPLRERIDRPTMYRTGQPVRWAAYYNNPISLQALINLGADPTPALYHAVYSDRLECLGVLLDAGVEPSEALALAVSRDQPEAAILALEYGATADNALMRRAQLRGTGSFNPGFIPAVSDRMLEILNASQHYKDVWSSKTRIRRTA
;
A
#
# COMPACT_ATOMS: atom_id res chain seq x y z
N MET A 1 -10.56 -28.00 -8.57
CA MET A 1 -9.82 -28.41 -7.37
C MET A 1 -10.44 -27.85 -6.09
N PHE A 2 -10.69 -26.54 -5.98
CA PHE A 2 -11.25 -25.93 -4.76
C PHE A 2 -12.57 -26.57 -4.28
N GLU A 3 -13.57 -26.68 -5.16
CA GLU A 3 -14.86 -27.36 -4.89
C GLU A 3 -14.69 -28.79 -4.33
N HIS A 4 -13.69 -29.51 -4.84
CA HIS A 4 -13.39 -30.88 -4.41
C HIS A 4 -12.83 -30.91 -2.98
N LEU A 5 -12.06 -29.90 -2.57
CA LEU A 5 -11.57 -29.79 -1.20
C LEU A 5 -12.73 -29.47 -0.24
N ILE A 6 -13.62 -28.57 -0.64
CA ILE A 6 -14.80 -28.23 0.18
C ILE A 6 -15.73 -29.44 0.33
N SER A 7 -15.97 -30.20 -0.74
CA SER A 7 -16.80 -31.41 -0.66
C SER A 7 -16.18 -32.53 0.20
N ARG A 8 -14.88 -32.46 0.47
CA ARG A 8 -14.15 -33.35 1.40
C ARG A 8 -14.08 -32.79 2.83
N GLY A 9 -14.79 -31.70 3.13
CA GLY A 9 -14.89 -31.13 4.47
C GLY A 9 -13.81 -30.10 4.81
N ALA A 10 -13.11 -29.53 3.81
CA ALA A 10 -12.22 -28.41 4.07
C ALA A 10 -13.01 -27.19 4.58
N ASP A 11 -12.55 -26.60 5.69
CA ASP A 11 -13.15 -25.39 6.26
C ASP A 11 -12.86 -24.18 5.37
N VAL A 12 -13.93 -23.63 4.81
CA VAL A 12 -13.86 -22.47 3.92
C VAL A 12 -13.45 -21.20 4.68
N ALA A 13 -13.86 -21.02 5.93
CA ALA A 13 -13.47 -19.85 6.72
C ALA A 13 -11.96 -19.81 7.00
N GLN A 14 -11.31 -20.97 6.90
CA GLN A 14 -9.89 -21.12 7.09
C GLN A 14 -9.09 -21.10 5.78
N CYS A 15 -9.72 -21.13 4.61
CA CYS A 15 -8.97 -21.24 3.37
C CYS A 15 -8.39 -19.90 2.93
N ASP A 16 -7.09 -19.87 2.66
CA ASP A 16 -6.39 -18.68 2.14
C ASP A 16 -6.63 -18.49 0.63
N ALA A 17 -7.81 -18.89 0.14
CA ALA A 17 -8.13 -18.92 -1.29
C ALA A 17 -8.03 -17.53 -1.93
N LEU A 18 -8.52 -16.49 -1.24
CA LEU A 18 -8.40 -15.10 -1.69
C LEU A 18 -6.94 -14.64 -1.69
N HIS A 19 -6.13 -15.03 -0.71
CA HIS A 19 -4.70 -14.71 -0.66
C HIS A 19 -3.93 -15.35 -1.83
N TYR A 20 -4.22 -16.61 -2.14
CA TYR A 20 -3.61 -17.28 -3.30
C TYR A 20 -4.11 -16.71 -4.63
N ALA A 21 -5.38 -16.34 -4.74
CA ALA A 21 -5.91 -15.63 -5.90
C ALA A 21 -5.23 -14.27 -6.09
N ALA A 22 -4.99 -13.54 -5.00
CA ALA A 22 -4.31 -12.23 -5.01
C ALA A 22 -2.86 -12.31 -5.49
N ARG A 23 -2.22 -13.48 -5.32
CA ARG A 23 -0.87 -13.77 -5.83
C ARG A 23 -0.87 -14.17 -7.32
N HIS A 24 -1.99 -14.63 -7.85
CA HIS A 24 -2.03 -15.27 -9.16
C HIS A 24 -1.68 -14.28 -10.28
N ASP A 25 -0.61 -14.58 -11.01
CA ASP A 25 -0.14 -13.78 -12.16
C ASP A 25 -1.04 -14.02 -13.38
N SER A 26 -2.24 -13.46 -13.34
CA SER A 26 -3.13 -13.38 -14.50
C SER A 26 -3.05 -11.97 -15.06
N GLN A 27 -2.91 -11.90 -16.38
CA GLN A 27 -2.90 -10.65 -17.14
C GLN A 27 -4.31 -10.13 -17.46
N ASP A 28 -5.34 -10.90 -17.11
CA ASP A 28 -6.74 -10.57 -17.34
C ASP A 28 -7.47 -10.20 -16.04
N LEU A 29 -7.87 -8.93 -15.94
CA LEU A 29 -8.59 -8.37 -14.81
C LEU A 29 -9.98 -9.01 -14.63
N ASP A 30 -10.69 -9.31 -15.73
CA ASP A 30 -12.04 -9.87 -15.66
C ASP A 30 -12.02 -11.30 -15.15
N THR A 31 -11.03 -12.08 -15.57
CA THR A 31 -10.79 -13.45 -15.05
C THR A 31 -10.48 -13.42 -13.56
N VAL A 32 -9.55 -12.59 -13.10
CA VAL A 32 -9.19 -12.50 -11.67
C VAL A 32 -10.38 -12.05 -10.84
N THR A 33 -11.07 -11.00 -11.29
CA THR A 33 -12.26 -10.46 -10.61
C THR A 33 -13.35 -11.51 -10.53
N SER A 34 -13.56 -12.31 -11.59
CA SER A 34 -14.56 -13.38 -11.59
C SER A 34 -14.23 -14.50 -10.62
N ILE A 35 -12.96 -14.90 -10.52
CA ILE A 35 -12.49 -15.90 -9.54
C ILE A 35 -12.71 -15.38 -8.11
N MET A 36 -12.28 -14.15 -7.82
CA MET A 36 -12.42 -13.55 -6.49
C MET A 36 -13.88 -13.33 -6.12
N ARG A 37 -14.70 -12.81 -7.04
CA ARG A 37 -16.15 -12.67 -6.84
C ARG A 37 -16.81 -14.02 -6.59
N HIS A 38 -16.40 -15.07 -7.30
CA HIS A 38 -16.91 -16.42 -7.06
C HIS A 38 -16.60 -16.88 -5.64
N PHE A 39 -15.38 -16.66 -5.15
CA PHE A 39 -15.02 -16.97 -3.77
C PHE A 39 -15.84 -16.16 -2.74
N ILE A 40 -16.00 -14.86 -2.93
CA ILE A 40 -16.77 -14.00 -2.01
C ILE A 40 -18.25 -14.40 -2.01
N THR A 41 -18.88 -14.51 -3.18
CA THR A 41 -20.32 -14.71 -3.29
C THR A 41 -20.78 -16.14 -2.99
N LYS A 42 -20.07 -17.15 -3.48
CA LYS A 42 -20.47 -18.56 -3.29
C LYS A 42 -20.15 -19.06 -1.88
N TYR A 43 -19.05 -18.58 -1.31
CA TYR A 43 -18.53 -19.10 -0.05
C TYR A 43 -18.58 -18.09 1.10
N ASN A 44 -19.13 -16.90 0.86
CA ASN A 44 -19.24 -15.83 1.84
C ASN A 44 -17.88 -15.48 2.48
N LEU A 45 -16.81 -15.51 1.68
CA LEU A 45 -15.49 -15.09 2.14
C LEU A 45 -15.46 -13.57 2.27
N ASP A 46 -15.00 -13.08 3.42
CA ASP A 46 -14.73 -11.67 3.62
C ASP A 46 -13.50 -11.27 2.79
N VAL A 47 -13.64 -10.22 1.96
CA VAL A 47 -12.58 -9.71 1.09
C VAL A 47 -11.37 -9.19 1.88
N ASP A 48 -11.60 -8.78 3.13
CA ASP A 48 -10.59 -8.33 4.08
C ASP A 48 -10.21 -9.42 5.11
N THR A 49 -10.54 -10.69 4.83
CA THR A 49 -10.13 -11.83 5.66
C THR A 49 -8.63 -11.80 5.88
N ARG A 50 -8.19 -11.92 7.13
CA ARG A 50 -6.78 -12.13 7.44
C ARG A 50 -6.45 -13.61 7.32
N ASP A 51 -5.29 -13.91 6.76
CA ASP A 51 -4.80 -15.28 6.66
C ASP A 51 -4.61 -15.95 8.04
N ARG A 52 -4.61 -17.28 8.05
CA ARG A 52 -4.48 -18.09 9.28
C ARG A 52 -3.17 -17.87 10.05
N SER A 53 -2.18 -17.20 9.46
CA SER A 53 -0.94 -16.86 10.17
C SER A 53 -1.15 -15.80 11.26
N GLY A 54 -2.38 -15.29 11.44
CA GLY A 54 -2.93 -14.25 12.33
C GLY A 54 -2.46 -14.05 13.78
N GLY A 55 -1.27 -14.49 14.17
CA GLY A 55 -0.71 -14.39 15.51
C GLY A 55 -0.45 -15.78 16.09
N LEU A 56 0.81 -16.21 16.06
CA LEU A 56 1.29 -17.18 17.05
C LEU A 56 0.93 -16.63 18.45
N PRO A 57 0.65 -17.50 19.45
CA PRO A 57 0.54 -17.08 20.83
C PRO A 57 1.73 -16.19 21.20
N LEU A 58 1.47 -15.08 21.90
CA LEU A 58 2.42 -14.01 22.27
C LEU A 58 3.78 -14.47 22.83
N ARG A 59 3.95 -15.75 23.16
CA ARG A 59 5.12 -16.30 23.85
C ARG A 59 6.32 -16.61 22.94
N GLU A 60 6.18 -16.64 21.61
CA GLU A 60 7.30 -16.89 20.67
C GLU A 60 7.75 -15.66 19.88
N ARG A 61 7.29 -14.45 20.27
CA ARG A 61 7.49 -13.20 19.51
C ARG A 61 8.70 -12.34 19.90
N ILE A 62 9.54 -12.77 20.84
CA ILE A 62 10.56 -11.88 21.42
C ILE A 62 11.76 -11.65 20.47
N ASP A 63 12.07 -12.57 19.55
CA ASP A 63 13.35 -12.50 18.80
C ASP A 63 13.24 -12.33 17.28
N ARG A 64 12.04 -12.20 16.70
CA ARG A 64 11.89 -11.91 15.27
C ARG A 64 10.75 -10.92 15.01
N PRO A 65 10.98 -9.79 14.30
CA PRO A 65 9.92 -8.88 13.90
C PRO A 65 9.05 -9.52 12.80
N THR A 66 8.21 -10.49 13.18
CA THR A 66 7.26 -11.20 12.31
C THR A 66 5.95 -10.42 12.16
N MET A 67 6.02 -9.08 12.13
CA MET A 67 4.88 -8.19 11.90
C MET A 67 4.32 -8.25 10.46
N TYR A 68 4.90 -9.04 9.56
CA TYR A 68 4.74 -8.90 8.10
C TYR A 68 4.07 -10.07 7.37
N ARG A 69 3.62 -11.12 8.06
CA ARG A 69 3.00 -12.28 7.37
C ARG A 69 1.50 -12.41 7.54
N THR A 70 0.91 -11.68 8.48
CA THR A 70 -0.54 -11.64 8.63
C THR A 70 -1.09 -10.55 7.72
N GLY A 71 -1.66 -10.90 6.58
CA GLY A 71 -1.99 -9.91 5.57
C GLY A 71 -3.28 -10.22 4.85
N GLN A 72 -4.18 -9.23 4.81
CA GLN A 72 -5.34 -9.22 3.94
C GLN A 72 -4.94 -9.50 2.48
N PRO A 73 -5.85 -10.01 1.63
CA PRO A 73 -5.58 -10.28 0.22
C PRO A 73 -4.94 -9.09 -0.52
N VAL A 74 -5.37 -7.85 -0.23
CA VAL A 74 -4.81 -6.63 -0.82
C VAL A 74 -3.32 -6.45 -0.52
N ARG A 75 -2.86 -6.82 0.69
CA ARG A 75 -1.44 -6.78 1.04
C ARG A 75 -0.64 -7.78 0.24
N TRP A 76 -1.20 -8.97 0.01
CA TRP A 76 -0.55 -10.00 -0.79
C TRP A 76 -0.41 -9.55 -2.23
N ALA A 77 -1.46 -8.98 -2.83
CA ALA A 77 -1.40 -8.44 -4.18
C ALA A 77 -0.28 -7.39 -4.32
N ALA A 78 -0.20 -6.42 -3.39
CA ALA A 78 0.88 -5.44 -3.40
C ALA A 78 2.27 -6.05 -3.15
N TYR A 79 2.40 -6.98 -2.20
CA TYR A 79 3.67 -7.64 -1.88
C TYR A 79 4.24 -8.42 -3.07
N TYR A 80 3.38 -9.13 -3.80
CA TYR A 80 3.75 -9.90 -4.99
C TYR A 80 3.78 -9.07 -6.29
N ASN A 81 3.63 -7.74 -6.20
CA ASN A 81 3.60 -6.83 -7.35
C ASN A 81 2.53 -7.20 -8.39
N ASN A 82 1.29 -7.42 -7.93
CA ASN A 82 0.19 -7.82 -8.79
C ASN A 82 -0.88 -6.72 -8.81
N PRO A 83 -0.68 -5.65 -9.62
CA PRO A 83 -1.62 -4.53 -9.68
C PRO A 83 -3.00 -4.94 -10.18
N ILE A 84 -3.09 -5.96 -11.06
CA ILE A 84 -4.36 -6.48 -11.58
C ILE A 84 -5.18 -7.11 -10.46
N SER A 85 -4.57 -7.97 -9.65
CA SER A 85 -5.24 -8.57 -8.49
C SER A 85 -5.58 -7.55 -7.42
N LEU A 86 -4.70 -6.57 -7.22
CA LEU A 86 -4.95 -5.46 -6.29
C LEU A 86 -6.19 -4.66 -6.72
N GLN A 87 -6.26 -4.28 -8.00
CA GLN A 87 -7.40 -3.58 -8.57
C GLN A 87 -8.69 -4.41 -8.46
N ALA A 88 -8.62 -5.71 -8.75
CA ALA A 88 -9.77 -6.61 -8.63
C ALA A 88 -10.34 -6.65 -7.21
N LEU A 89 -9.47 -6.76 -6.19
CA LEU A 89 -9.87 -6.76 -4.78
C LEU A 89 -10.51 -5.43 -4.36
N ILE A 90 -9.91 -4.31 -4.76
CA ILE A 90 -10.46 -2.97 -4.49
C ILE A 90 -11.83 -2.79 -5.14
N ASN A 91 -11.98 -3.22 -6.41
CA ASN A 91 -13.26 -3.20 -7.12
C ASN A 91 -14.33 -4.08 -6.44
N LEU A 92 -13.92 -5.07 -5.65
CA LEU A 92 -14.79 -5.94 -4.86
C LEU A 92 -15.03 -5.41 -3.44
N GLY A 93 -14.52 -4.21 -3.11
CA GLY A 93 -14.78 -3.51 -1.85
C GLY A 93 -13.72 -3.70 -0.77
N ALA A 94 -12.54 -4.24 -1.09
CA ALA A 94 -11.44 -4.33 -0.13
C ALA A 94 -10.89 -2.95 0.23
N ASP A 95 -10.51 -2.75 1.49
CA ASP A 95 -9.80 -1.53 1.92
C ASP A 95 -8.38 -1.49 1.30
N PRO A 96 -8.02 -0.48 0.49
CA PRO A 96 -6.69 -0.38 -0.11
C PRO A 96 -5.59 0.04 0.88
N THR A 97 -5.94 0.73 1.97
CA THR A 97 -4.99 1.34 2.93
C THR A 97 -3.93 0.37 3.45
N PRO A 98 -4.27 -0.87 3.84
CA PRO A 98 -3.32 -1.82 4.40
C PRO A 98 -2.21 -2.24 3.44
N ALA A 99 -2.40 -2.08 2.12
CA ALA A 99 -1.45 -2.43 1.08
C ALA A 99 -0.40 -1.35 0.80
N LEU A 100 -0.66 -0.09 1.20
CA LEU A 100 0.21 1.06 0.93
C LEU A 100 1.65 0.84 1.39
N TYR A 101 1.82 0.39 2.64
CA TYR A 101 3.15 0.12 3.20
C TYR A 101 3.93 -0.87 2.33
N HIS A 102 3.31 -1.94 1.86
CA HIS A 102 3.98 -2.97 1.08
C HIS A 102 4.33 -2.50 -0.33
N ALA A 103 3.44 -1.72 -0.95
CA ALA A 103 3.68 -1.14 -2.26
C ALA A 103 4.88 -0.20 -2.23
N VAL A 104 4.94 0.71 -1.25
CA VAL A 104 6.08 1.62 -1.09
C VAL A 104 7.32 0.85 -0.66
N TYR A 105 7.26 0.09 0.43
CA TYR A 105 8.42 -0.62 0.99
C TYR A 105 9.13 -1.53 -0.02
N SER A 106 8.37 -2.19 -0.90
CA SER A 106 8.90 -3.11 -1.91
C SER A 106 9.12 -2.47 -3.28
N ASP A 107 8.99 -1.14 -3.39
CA ASP A 107 9.17 -0.36 -4.62
C ASP A 107 8.28 -0.83 -5.79
N ARG A 108 6.99 -0.99 -5.50
CA ARG A 108 5.97 -1.48 -6.44
C ARG A 108 5.17 -0.31 -6.99
N LEU A 109 5.78 0.47 -7.87
CA LEU A 109 5.21 1.72 -8.39
C LEU A 109 3.84 1.51 -9.06
N GLU A 110 3.66 0.42 -9.82
CA GLU A 110 2.37 0.10 -10.44
C GLU A 110 1.27 -0.16 -9.39
N CYS A 111 1.60 -0.92 -8.33
CA CYS A 111 0.67 -1.13 -7.22
C CYS A 111 0.41 0.17 -6.46
N LEU A 112 1.42 1.02 -6.27
CA LEU A 112 1.25 2.33 -5.64
C LEU A 112 0.30 3.21 -6.46
N GLY A 113 0.42 3.23 -7.79
CA GLY A 113 -0.51 3.94 -8.68
C GLY A 113 -1.95 3.47 -8.48
N VAL A 114 -2.19 2.15 -8.50
CA VAL A 114 -3.51 1.56 -8.24
C VAL A 114 -4.08 2.00 -6.88
N LEU A 115 -3.25 2.07 -5.84
CA LEU A 115 -3.69 2.49 -4.51
C LEU A 115 -4.06 3.98 -4.46
N LEU A 116 -3.27 4.83 -5.12
CA LEU A 116 -3.55 6.26 -5.20
C LEU A 116 -4.80 6.54 -6.04
N ASP A 117 -5.00 5.81 -7.14
CA ASP A 117 -6.24 5.83 -7.94
C ASP A 117 -7.46 5.40 -7.12
N ALA A 118 -7.27 4.47 -6.18
CA ALA A 118 -8.30 4.03 -5.24
C ALA A 118 -8.56 5.05 -4.10
N GLY A 119 -7.90 6.21 -4.10
CA GLY A 119 -8.11 7.29 -3.14
C GLY A 119 -7.33 7.16 -1.83
N VAL A 120 -6.29 6.33 -1.78
CA VAL A 120 -5.35 6.32 -0.65
C VAL A 120 -4.65 7.68 -0.56
N GLU A 121 -4.51 8.20 0.67
CA GLU A 121 -3.97 9.54 0.92
C GLU A 121 -2.52 9.68 0.40
N PRO A 122 -2.28 10.52 -0.63
CA PRO A 122 -0.95 10.67 -1.24
C PRO A 122 0.10 11.19 -0.26
N SER A 123 -0.31 11.99 0.74
CA SER A 123 0.59 12.48 1.78
C SER A 123 1.22 11.35 2.61
N GLU A 124 0.48 10.25 2.82
CA GLU A 124 1.00 9.07 3.55
C GLU A 124 1.99 8.29 2.68
N ALA A 125 1.67 8.11 1.39
CA ALA A 125 2.58 7.51 0.41
C ALA A 125 3.91 8.28 0.33
N LEU A 126 3.85 9.61 0.24
CA LEU A 126 5.02 10.47 0.20
C LEU A 126 5.87 10.35 1.47
N ALA A 127 5.24 10.35 2.65
CA ALA A 127 5.95 10.20 3.91
C ALA A 127 6.71 8.86 3.99
N LEU A 128 6.08 7.77 3.54
CA LEU A 128 6.71 6.45 3.45
C LEU A 128 7.87 6.45 2.45
N ALA A 129 7.68 6.98 1.25
CA ALA A 129 8.69 7.04 0.20
C ALA A 129 9.92 7.85 0.64
N VAL A 130 9.72 9.00 1.29
CA VAL A 130 10.80 9.82 1.85
C VAL A 130 11.54 9.08 2.95
N SER A 131 10.83 8.36 3.84
CA SER A 131 11.48 7.60 4.91
C SER A 131 12.37 6.46 4.40
N ARG A 132 12.12 6.00 3.17
CA ARG A 132 12.81 4.89 2.51
C ARG A 132 13.77 5.34 1.41
N ASP A 133 13.88 6.65 1.17
CA ASP A 133 14.68 7.23 0.09
C ASP A 133 14.31 6.67 -1.30
N GLN A 134 13.01 6.61 -1.60
CA GLN A 134 12.46 6.10 -2.86
C GLN A 134 11.93 7.24 -3.74
N PRO A 135 12.78 7.86 -4.58
CA PRO A 135 12.43 9.08 -5.30
C PRO A 135 11.29 8.87 -6.30
N GLU A 136 11.20 7.72 -6.96
CA GLU A 136 10.13 7.43 -7.91
C GLU A 136 8.76 7.32 -7.24
N ALA A 137 8.67 6.67 -6.08
CA ALA A 137 7.44 6.61 -5.29
C ALA A 137 7.06 8.00 -4.74
N ALA A 138 8.04 8.83 -4.39
CA ALA A 138 7.81 10.21 -3.95
C ALA A 138 7.29 11.09 -5.09
N ILE A 139 7.86 10.97 -6.30
CA ILE A 139 7.37 11.66 -7.51
C ILE A 139 5.92 11.27 -7.76
N LEU A 140 5.61 9.97 -7.77
CA LEU A 140 4.25 9.50 -8.00
C LEU A 140 3.27 10.06 -6.94
N ALA A 141 3.63 10.04 -5.66
CA ALA A 141 2.78 10.63 -4.63
C ALA A 141 2.56 12.15 -4.82
N LEU A 142 3.58 12.88 -5.27
CA LEU A 142 3.48 14.32 -5.58
C LEU A 142 2.57 14.58 -6.80
N GLU A 143 2.61 13.73 -7.82
CA GLU A 143 1.72 13.79 -8.99
C GLU A 143 0.25 13.64 -8.59
N TYR A 144 -0.03 12.82 -7.56
CA TYR A 144 -1.36 12.68 -6.96
C TYR A 144 -1.72 13.78 -5.95
N GLY A 145 -0.93 14.84 -5.85
CA GLY A 145 -1.25 16.03 -5.06
C GLY A 145 -0.69 16.05 -3.63
N ALA A 146 0.20 15.12 -3.28
CA ALA A 146 0.91 15.17 -2.00
C ALA A 146 1.68 16.50 -1.83
N THR A 147 1.96 16.85 -0.58
CA THR A 147 2.72 18.07 -0.27
C THR A 147 4.00 17.74 0.48
N ALA A 148 5.12 18.35 0.06
CA ALA A 148 6.41 18.18 0.72
C ALA A 148 6.36 18.60 2.19
N ASP A 149 5.57 19.62 2.53
CA ASP A 149 5.36 20.10 3.91
C ASP A 149 4.91 18.97 4.85
N ASN A 150 3.93 18.16 4.44
CA ASN A 150 3.43 17.03 5.24
C ASN A 150 4.51 15.95 5.44
N ALA A 151 5.25 15.62 4.39
CA ALA A 151 6.28 14.59 4.44
C ALA A 151 7.49 15.01 5.30
N LEU A 152 7.91 16.27 5.19
CA LEU A 152 8.98 16.84 6.00
C LEU A 152 8.58 16.98 7.46
N MET A 153 7.35 17.42 7.75
CA MET A 153 6.82 17.46 9.13
C MET A 153 6.76 16.07 9.75
N ARG A 154 6.23 15.07 9.03
CA ARG A 154 6.13 13.70 9.56
C ARG A 154 7.50 13.07 9.76
N ARG A 155 8.47 13.35 8.89
CA ARG A 155 9.88 12.99 9.08
C ARG A 155 10.48 13.63 10.33
N ALA A 156 10.21 14.91 10.58
CA ALA A 156 10.69 15.60 11.78
C ALA A 156 10.08 15.00 13.06
N GLN A 157 8.78 14.67 13.04
CA GLN A 157 8.09 13.96 14.13
C GLN A 157 8.70 12.57 14.40
N LEU A 158 8.98 11.79 13.35
CA LEU A 158 9.61 10.47 13.48
C LEU A 158 11.04 10.55 14.06
N ARG A 159 11.78 11.62 13.77
CA ARG A 159 13.10 11.87 14.39
C ARG A 159 13.01 12.32 15.86
N GLY A 160 11.98 13.08 16.22
CA GLY A 160 11.83 13.65 17.57
C GLY A 160 11.22 12.70 18.60
N THR A 161 10.50 11.66 18.18
CA THR A 161 9.69 10.82 19.10
C THR A 161 10.47 9.71 19.83
N GLY A 162 11.76 9.49 19.56
CA GLY A 162 12.60 8.51 20.27
C GLY A 162 12.15 7.03 20.18
N SER A 163 10.96 6.77 19.64
CA SER A 163 10.33 5.45 19.46
C SER A 163 10.82 4.76 18.18
N PHE A 164 11.41 5.52 17.25
CA PHE A 164 12.10 5.01 16.08
C PHE A 164 13.61 5.07 16.28
N ASN A 165 14.28 3.92 16.15
CA ASN A 165 15.73 3.82 16.30
C ASN A 165 16.43 4.74 15.27
N PRO A 166 17.12 5.82 15.69
CA PRO A 166 17.66 6.84 14.77
C PRO A 166 18.76 6.30 13.85
N GLY A 167 19.28 5.09 14.10
CA GLY A 167 20.17 4.37 13.18
C GLY A 167 19.48 3.72 11.97
N PHE A 168 18.15 3.78 11.84
CA PHE A 168 17.39 3.09 10.79
C PHE A 168 16.64 4.02 9.83
N ILE A 169 16.72 5.34 10.00
CA ILE A 169 16.26 6.28 8.98
C ILE A 169 17.48 6.63 8.12
N PRO A 170 17.61 6.12 6.89
CA PRO A 170 18.70 6.50 6.01
C PRO A 170 18.77 8.02 5.88
N ALA A 171 19.96 8.56 5.68
CA ALA A 171 20.06 9.92 5.18
C ALA A 171 19.25 9.98 3.88
N VAL A 172 18.32 10.92 3.80
CA VAL A 172 17.57 11.17 2.57
C VAL A 172 18.58 11.69 1.55
N SER A 173 18.62 11.06 0.38
CA SER A 173 19.56 11.42 -0.68
C SER A 173 19.37 12.86 -1.15
N ASP A 174 20.43 13.42 -1.73
CA ASP A 174 20.37 14.73 -2.38
C ASP A 174 19.30 14.75 -3.47
N ARG A 175 19.16 13.65 -4.23
CA ARG A 175 18.10 13.48 -5.24
C ARG A 175 16.70 13.64 -4.65
N MET A 176 16.43 13.02 -3.50
CA MET A 176 15.13 13.16 -2.84
C MET A 176 14.92 14.59 -2.31
N LEU A 177 15.96 15.23 -1.77
CA LEU A 177 15.88 16.64 -1.36
C LEU A 177 15.60 17.56 -2.55
N GLU A 178 16.23 17.33 -3.69
CA GLU A 178 15.98 18.05 -4.95
C GLU A 178 14.52 17.92 -5.39
N ILE A 179 13.96 16.70 -5.38
CA ILE A 179 12.55 16.44 -5.72
C ILE A 179 11.61 17.22 -4.80
N LEU A 180 11.83 17.15 -3.48
CA LEU A 180 10.99 17.85 -2.51
C LEU A 180 11.08 19.37 -2.67
N ASN A 181 12.28 19.91 -2.85
CA ASN A 181 12.50 21.34 -3.04
C ASN A 181 11.91 21.85 -4.36
N ALA A 182 12.07 21.09 -5.45
CA ALA A 182 11.48 21.42 -6.74
C ALA A 182 9.94 21.47 -6.64
N SER A 183 9.33 20.51 -5.95
CA SER A 183 7.87 20.47 -5.76
C SER A 183 7.33 21.67 -4.99
N GLN A 184 8.09 22.20 -4.01
CA GLN A 184 7.70 23.39 -3.25
C GLN A 184 7.77 24.66 -4.12
N HIS A 185 8.82 24.79 -4.94
CA HIS A 185 8.98 25.92 -5.84
C HIS A 185 7.82 26.06 -6.83
N TYR A 186 7.30 24.95 -7.35
CA TYR A 186 6.13 24.96 -8.24
C TYR A 186 4.85 25.50 -7.57
N LYS A 187 4.65 25.24 -6.27
CA LYS A 187 3.51 25.76 -5.50
C LYS A 187 3.61 27.26 -5.26
N ASP A 188 4.81 27.75 -4.96
CA ASP A 188 5.04 29.18 -4.73
C ASP A 188 4.82 29.99 -6.00
N VAL A 189 5.24 29.47 -7.15
CA VAL A 189 5.01 30.11 -8.46
C VAL A 189 3.51 30.12 -8.83
N TRP A 190 2.79 29.03 -8.57
CA TRP A 190 1.35 28.95 -8.88
C TRP A 190 0.47 29.79 -7.96
N SER A 191 0.76 29.79 -6.66
CA SER A 191 0.04 30.60 -5.65
C SER A 191 0.25 32.10 -5.87
N SER A 192 1.46 32.50 -6.31
CA SER A 192 1.76 33.88 -6.69
C SER A 192 0.96 34.33 -7.92
N LYS A 193 0.84 33.48 -8.95
CA LYS A 193 0.08 33.78 -10.17
C LYS A 193 -1.44 33.85 -9.95
N THR A 194 -1.98 33.04 -9.05
CA THR A 194 -3.42 33.06 -8.71
C THR A 194 -3.80 34.26 -7.84
N ARG A 195 -2.89 34.75 -6.99
CA ARG A 195 -3.10 35.97 -6.19
C ARG A 195 -3.15 37.24 -7.06
N ILE A 196 -2.32 37.34 -8.10
CA ILE A 196 -2.30 38.47 -9.05
C ILE A 196 -3.60 38.58 -9.86
N ARG A 197 -4.29 37.47 -10.13
CA ARG A 197 -5.55 37.45 -10.89
C ARG A 197 -6.82 37.73 -10.08
N ARG A 198 -6.73 37.86 -8.75
CA ARG A 198 -7.88 38.17 -7.87
C ARG A 198 -7.92 39.63 -7.39
N THR A 199 -6.91 40.43 -7.74
CA THR A 199 -6.79 41.84 -7.34
C THR A 199 -6.88 42.82 -8.52
N ALA A 200 -7.31 42.34 -9.70
CA ALA A 200 -7.59 43.13 -10.89
C ALA A 200 -9.04 42.87 -11.31
#